data_AF-A0A2W6SV97-F1
#
_entry.id   AF-A0A2W6SV97-F1
#
_cell.length_a   1.000
_cell.length_b   1.000
_cell.length_c   1.000
_cell.angle_alpha   90.00
_cell.angle_beta   90.00
_cell.angle_gamma   90.00
#
_symmetry.space_group_name_H-M   'P 1'
#
loop_
_entity.id
_entity.type
_entity.pdbx_description
1 polymer ?
#
loop_
_entity_poly.entity_id
_entity_poly.type
_entity_poly.pdbx_seq_one_letter_code
_entity_poly.pdbx_strand_id
1 'polypeptide(L)' 'MNETGLKSGTLYPLLMRLADDGLLESEWRPPVPPARAPRHAYRLTNAGRAFARAAISAAQGGYANGLVGAVQ' A
#
# COMPACT_ATOMS: atom_id res chain seq x y z
N MET A 1 0.36 4.40 15.79
CA MET A 1 0.39 5.51 14.81
C MET A 1 0.17 4.91 13.42
N ASN A 2 -0.72 5.48 12.60
CA ASN A 2 -0.86 5.08 11.18
C ASN A 2 0.31 5.70 10.41
N GLU A 3 1.28 4.89 10.01
CA GLU A 3 2.49 5.33 9.28
C GLU A 3 2.17 6.02 7.94
N THR A 4 0.98 5.78 7.39
CA THR A 4 0.54 6.32 6.10
C THR A 4 -0.22 7.65 6.20
N GLY A 5 -0.57 8.13 7.41
CA GLY A 5 -1.42 9.30 7.60
C GLY A 5 -2.87 9.14 7.09
N LEU A 6 -3.23 7.97 6.54
CA LEU A 6 -4.57 7.70 6.00
C LEU A 6 -5.58 7.43 7.10
N LYS A 7 -6.81 7.91 6.90
CA LYS A 7 -7.96 7.52 7.71
C LYS A 7 -8.35 6.08 7.41
N SER A 8 -8.81 5.34 8.42
CA SER A 8 -9.25 3.95 8.25
C SER A 8 -10.33 3.78 7.18
N GLY A 9 -11.23 4.75 7.04
CA GLY A 9 -12.29 4.75 6.01
C GLY A 9 -11.77 4.85 4.58
N THR A 10 -10.52 5.26 4.37
CA THR A 10 -9.85 5.25 3.07
C THR A 10 -8.91 4.05 2.93
N LEU A 11 -8.23 3.68 4.02
CA LEU A 11 -7.26 2.59 4.01
C LEU A 11 -7.89 1.24 3.68
N TYR A 12 -8.99 0.87 4.35
CA TYR A 12 -9.57 -0.47 4.17
C TYR A 12 -10.13 -0.70 2.76
N PRO A 13 -10.92 0.21 2.16
CA PRO A 13 -11.36 0.05 0.79
C PRO A 13 -10.21 -0.04 -0.22
N LEU A 14 -9.11 0.68 0.01
CA LEU A 14 -7.94 0.62 -0.85
C LEU A 14 -7.25 -0.75 -0.75
N LEU A 15 -7.08 -1.29 0.46
CA LEU A 15 -6.53 -2.64 0.66
C LEU A 15 -7.40 -3.72 0.03
N MET A 16 -8.74 -3.57 0.09
CA MET A 16 -9.66 -4.49 -0.58
C MET A 16 -9.48 -4.46 -2.10
N ARG A 17 -9.48 -3.28 -2.72
CA ARG A 17 -9.29 -3.17 -4.18
C ARG A 17 -7.96 -3.76 -4.64
N LEU A 18 -6.88 -3.51 -3.91
CA LEU A 18 -5.58 -4.11 -4.23
C LEU A 18 -5.57 -5.64 -4.07
N ALA A 19 -6.38 -6.19 -3.17
CA ALA A 19 -6.56 -7.64 -3.07
C ALA A 19 -7.42 -8.19 -4.23
N ASP A 20 -8.50 -7.50 -4.59
CA ASP A 20 -9.36 -7.85 -5.73
C ASP A 20 -8.58 -7.83 -7.06
N ASP A 21 -7.62 -6.90 -7.21
CA ASP A 21 -6.71 -6.82 -8.35
C ASP A 21 -5.57 -7.87 -8.32
N GLY A 22 -5.53 -8.74 -7.31
CA GLY A 22 -4.50 -9.78 -7.15
C GLY A 22 -3.11 -9.25 -6.75
N LEU A 23 -3.02 -8.00 -6.34
CA LEU A 23 -1.76 -7.37 -5.88
C LEU A 23 -1.46 -7.71 -4.41
N LEU A 24 -2.51 -7.99 -3.63
CA LEU A 24 -2.41 -8.46 -2.25
C LEU A 24 -3.06 -9.82 -2.07
N GLU A 25 -2.43 -10.67 -1.28
CA GLU A 25 -3.11 -11.75 -0.58
C GLU A 25 -3.67 -11.21 0.74
N SER A 26 -4.86 -11.67 1.11
CA SER A 26 -5.52 -11.32 2.35
C SER A 26 -5.86 -12.56 3.17
N GLU A 27 -5.55 -12.55 4.46
CA GLU A 27 -5.88 -13.65 5.36
C GLU A 27 -6.30 -13.16 6.74
N TRP A 28 -7.26 -13.85 7.35
CA TRP A 28 -7.56 -13.69 8.76
C TRP A 28 -6.50 -14.43 9.58
N ARG A 29 -5.71 -13.68 10.35
CA ARG A 29 -4.77 -14.26 11.32
C ARG A 29 -5.41 -14.32 12.70
N PRO A 30 -5.19 -15.43 13.43
CA PRO A 30 -5.68 -15.55 14.79
C PRO A 30 -5.09 -14.48 15.71
N PRO A 31 -5.79 -14.15 16.81
CA PRO A 31 -5.24 -13.28 17.84
C PRO A 31 -3.91 -13.83 18.36
N VAL A 32 -2.90 -12.96 18.47
CA VAL A 32 -1.63 -13.27 19.12
C VAL A 32 -1.64 -12.50 20.44
N PRO A 33 -1.46 -13.16 21.60
CA PRO A 33 -1.43 -12.49 22.89
C PRO A 33 -0.50 -11.27 22.87
N PRO A 34 -0.93 -10.10 23.39
CA PRO A 34 -2.13 -9.85 24.20
C PRO A 34 -3.41 -9.49 23.41
N ALA A 35 -3.38 -9.47 22.07
CA ALA A 35 -4.55 -9.13 21.27
C ALA A 35 -5.65 -10.19 21.41
N ARG A 36 -6.92 -9.75 21.51
CA ARG A 36 -8.09 -10.63 21.68
C ARG A 36 -8.90 -10.84 20.40
N ALA A 37 -8.70 -9.99 19.39
CA ALA A 37 -9.40 -10.08 18.12
C ALA A 37 -8.48 -10.63 17.02
N PRO A 38 -9.01 -11.45 16.09
CA PRO A 38 -8.35 -11.75 14.83
C PRO A 38 -8.02 -10.47 14.07
N ARG A 39 -6.94 -10.51 13.28
CA ARG A 39 -6.55 -9.38 12.42
C ARG A 39 -6.56 -9.81 10.96
N HIS A 40 -7.05 -8.94 10.11
CA HIS A 40 -6.91 -9.14 8.67
C HIS A 40 -5.50 -8.70 8.25
N ALA A 41 -4.69 -9.65 7.80
CA ALA A 41 -3.33 -9.42 7.36
C ALA A 41 -3.29 -9.39 5.83
N TYR A 42 -2.45 -8.51 5.29
CA TYR A 42 -2.22 -8.39 3.86
C TYR A 42 -0.76 -8.63 3.53
N ARG A 43 -0.50 -9.32 2.42
CA ARG A 43 0.85 -9.59 1.91
C ARG A 43 0.92 -9.27 0.43
N LEU A 44 1.99 -8.59 0.02
CA LEU A 44 2.25 -8.39 -1.41
C LEU A 44 2.47 -9.72 -2.12
N THR A 45 1.74 -9.92 -3.21
CA THR A 45 2.01 -10.96 -4.21
C THR A 45 3.24 -10.58 -5.05
N ASN A 46 3.70 -11.47 -5.91
CA ASN A 46 4.77 -11.14 -6.85
C ASN A 46 4.37 -9.99 -7.79
N ALA A 47 3.12 -9.98 -8.26
CA ALA A 47 2.55 -8.89 -9.03
C ALA A 47 2.48 -7.59 -8.22
N GLY A 48 2.02 -7.66 -6.97
CA GLY A 48 2.00 -6.51 -6.06
C GLY A 48 3.37 -5.90 -5.81
N ARG A 49 4.41 -6.73 -5.63
CA ARG A 49 5.79 -6.23 -5.47
C ARG A 49 6.28 -5.54 -6.75
N ALA A 50 5.97 -6.06 -7.92
CA ALA A 50 6.33 -5.42 -9.20
C ALA A 50 5.61 -4.08 -9.37
N PHE A 51 4.31 -4.05 -9.12
CA PHE A 51 3.49 -2.84 -9.15
C PHE A 51 4.03 -1.76 -8.19
N ALA A 52 4.30 -2.12 -6.93
CA ALA A 52 4.82 -1.19 -5.93
C ALA A 52 6.17 -0.58 -6.34
N ARG A 53 7.08 -1.38 -6.90
CA ARG A 53 8.37 -0.87 -7.42
C ARG A 53 8.15 0.13 -8.56
N ALA A 54 7.29 -0.20 -9.53
CA ALA A 54 6.98 0.69 -10.63
C ALA A 54 6.37 2.01 -10.16
N ALA A 55 5.44 1.96 -9.19
CA ALA A 55 4.82 3.15 -8.60
C ALA A 55 5.84 4.05 -7.89
N ILE A 56 6.77 3.47 -7.12
CA ILE A 56 7.85 4.22 -6.48
C ILE A 56 8.74 4.87 -7.54
N SER A 57 9.19 4.13 -8.55
CA SER A 57 10.01 4.67 -9.64
C SER A 57 9.31 5.82 -10.38
N ALA A 58 8.01 5.67 -10.67
CA ALA A 58 7.22 6.72 -11.33
C ALA A 58 7.08 7.97 -10.46
N ALA A 59 6.84 7.82 -9.15
CA ALA A 59 6.77 8.95 -8.23
C ALA A 59 8.10 9.71 -8.20
N GLN A 60 9.23 9.01 -8.06
CA GLN A 60 10.56 9.62 -8.05
C GLN A 60 10.90 10.34 -9.37
N GLY A 61 10.51 9.76 -10.51
CA GLY A 61 10.70 10.38 -11.84
C GLY A 61 9.84 11.64 -12.05
N GLY A 62 8.63 11.68 -11.49
CA GLY A 62 7.76 12.86 -11.55
C GLY A 62 8.29 14.04 -10.75
N TYR A 63 8.89 13.79 -9.58
CA TYR A 63 9.54 14.85 -8.79
C TYR A 63 10.83 15.37 -9.44
N ALA A 64 11.59 14.52 -10.11
CA ALA A 64 12.79 14.93 -10.84
C ALA A 64 12.46 15.81 -12.05
N ASN A 65 11.33 15.58 -12.73
CA ASN A 65 10.91 16.38 -13.89
C ASN A 65 10.26 17.72 -13.49
N GLY A 66 9.82 17.88 -12.23
CA GLY A 66 9.22 19.13 -11.72
C GLY A 66 10.23 20.23 -11.37
N LEU A 67 11.51 19.91 -11.22
CA LEU A 67 12.58 20.89 -10.94
C LEU A 67 13.25 21.46 -12.21
N VAL A 68 13.00 20.88 -13.39
CA VAL A 68 13.61 21.30 -14.66
C VAL A 68 12.77 22.38 -15.38
N GLY A 69 11.56 22.68 -14.90
CA GLY A 69 10.64 23.66 -15.52
C GLY A 69 10.58 25.05 -14.88
N ALA A 70 11.37 25.35 -13.85
CA ALA A 70 11.28 26.60 -13.08
C ALA A 70 12.39 27.63 -13.38
N VAL A 71 13.09 27.49 -14.51
CA VAL A 71 14.04 28.50 -14.99
C VAL A 71 13.87 28.67 -16.50
N GLN A 72 12.95 29.55 -16.88
CA GLN A 72 13.11 30.40 -18.07
C GLN A 72 12.35 31.71 -17.88
#